data_AF-A0A1H6DTK8-F1
#
_entry.id   AF-A0A1H6DTK8-F1
#
_cell.length_a   1.000
_cell.length_b   1.000
_cell.length_c   1.000
_cell.angle_alpha   90.00
_cell.angle_beta   90.00
_cell.angle_gamma   90.00
#
_symmetry.space_group_name_H-M   'P 1'
#
loop_
_entity.id
_entity.type
_entity.pdbx_description
1 polymer ?
#
loop_
_entity_poly.entity_id
_entity_poly.type
_entity_poly.pdbx_seq_one_letter_code
_entity_poly.pdbx_strand_id
1 'polypeptide(L)'
;MTPKAWLFDVDGTLLDSVTGTSLRPLARELLAGLRERGIPVLLWSAGGDDYAWRRARQAGIAEFVTAAHVKAGRDGRGHWVLPHLPPEHIPAVLVDDQPHEVPPVGEVIGVPPYVGPNPRDTALAALLDELERNR
;
A
#
# COMPACT_ATOMS: atom_id res chain seq x y z
N MET A 1 14.61 -14.72 -8.59
CA MET A 1 14.78 -13.51 -7.76
C MET A 1 13.63 -13.50 -6.77
N THR A 2 13.92 -13.34 -5.48
CA THR A 2 12.87 -13.34 -4.44
C THR A 2 12.04 -12.06 -4.58
N PRO A 3 10.70 -12.12 -4.64
CA PRO A 3 9.84 -10.95 -4.48
C PRO A 3 10.26 -10.19 -3.21
N LYS A 4 10.31 -8.87 -3.26
CA LYS A 4 10.77 -8.04 -2.13
C LYS A 4 9.88 -6.88 -1.80
N ALA A 5 9.08 -6.39 -2.74
CA ALA A 5 8.34 -5.15 -2.54
C ALA A 5 7.05 -5.35 -1.74
N TRP A 6 6.62 -4.29 -1.06
CA TRP A 6 5.28 -4.18 -0.49
C TRP A 6 4.48 -3.18 -1.33
N LEU A 7 3.36 -3.64 -1.87
CA LEU A 7 2.44 -2.84 -2.69
C LEU A 7 1.24 -2.44 -1.84
N PHE A 8 1.00 -1.14 -1.72
CA PHE A 8 -0.11 -0.61 -0.95
C PHE A 8 -1.11 0.07 -1.86
N ASP A 9 -2.39 -0.25 -1.66
CA ASP A 9 -3.45 0.66 -2.06
C ASP A 9 -3.37 1.99 -1.27
N VAL A 10 -4.01 3.04 -1.79
CA VAL A 10 -3.91 4.40 -1.25
C VAL A 10 -5.13 4.77 -0.42
N ASP A 11 -6.29 4.97 -1.06
CA ASP A 11 -7.49 5.53 -0.42
C ASP A 11 -8.31 4.41 0.22
N GLY A 12 -8.60 4.51 1.50
CA GLY A 12 -9.19 3.42 2.29
C GLY A 12 -8.13 2.50 2.93
N THR A 13 -6.90 2.50 2.40
CA THR A 13 -5.81 1.68 2.93
C THR A 13 -4.81 2.48 3.76
N LEU A 14 -4.06 3.39 3.14
CA LEU A 14 -3.07 4.25 3.82
C LEU A 14 -3.65 5.61 4.19
N LEU A 15 -4.55 6.13 3.37
CA LEU A 15 -5.24 7.41 3.56
C LEU A 15 -6.73 7.19 3.70
N ASP A 16 -7.44 8.13 4.32
CA ASP A 16 -8.88 7.99 4.48
C ASP A 16 -9.62 8.08 3.15
N SER A 17 -10.62 7.22 2.92
CA SER A 17 -11.37 7.18 1.67
C SER A 17 -12.32 8.37 1.45
N VAL A 18 -12.52 9.22 2.46
CA VAL A 18 -13.46 10.35 2.39
C VAL A 18 -12.80 11.61 1.84
N THR A 19 -11.63 11.96 2.37
CA THR A 19 -10.89 13.18 2.01
C THR A 19 -9.58 12.87 1.29
N GLY A 20 -9.00 11.70 1.53
CA GLY A 20 -7.66 11.32 1.08
C GLY A 20 -6.57 12.21 1.69
N THR A 21 -6.78 12.73 2.91
CA THR A 21 -5.85 13.69 3.55
C THR A 21 -5.37 13.24 4.93
N SER A 22 -6.15 12.40 5.60
CA SER A 22 -5.78 11.79 6.87
C SER A 22 -4.94 10.56 6.62
N LEU A 23 -3.71 10.57 7.12
CA LEU A 23 -2.87 9.39 7.17
C LEU A 23 -3.40 8.42 8.23
N ARG A 24 -3.51 7.14 7.87
CA ARG A 24 -3.92 6.09 8.80
C ARG A 24 -2.89 5.94 9.92
N PRO A 25 -3.32 5.77 11.20
CA PRO A 25 -2.39 5.49 12.29
C PRO A 25 -1.44 4.34 11.96
N LEU A 26 -0.19 4.47 12.41
CA LEU A 26 0.92 3.52 12.20
C LEU A 26 1.42 3.37 10.76
N ALA A 27 0.79 4.04 9.77
CA ALA A 27 1.25 3.97 8.39
C ALA A 27 2.67 4.53 8.23
N ARG A 28 3.00 5.66 8.88
CA ARG A 28 4.33 6.25 8.78
C ARG A 28 5.40 5.32 9.33
N GLU A 29 5.16 4.74 10.51
CA GLU A 29 6.05 3.84 11.22
C GLU A 29 6.29 2.56 10.42
N LEU A 30 5.22 1.97 9.87
CA LEU A 30 5.31 0.80 9.00
C LEU A 30 6.16 1.09 7.75
N LEU A 31 5.87 2.17 7.03
CA LEU A 31 6.59 2.53 5.80
C LEU A 31 8.05 2.90 6.06
N ALA A 32 8.34 3.57 7.19
CA ALA A 32 9.70 3.86 7.63
C ALA A 32 10.47 2.56 7.93
N GLY A 33 9.88 1.62 8.66
CA GLY A 33 10.50 0.33 8.97
C GLY A 33 10.81 -0.50 7.71
N LEU A 34 9.93 -0.48 6.71
CA LEU A 34 10.17 -1.14 5.41
C LEU A 34 11.37 -0.50 4.70
N ARG A 35 11.42 0.84 4.65
CA ARG A 35 12.53 1.57 4.04
C ARG A 35 13.86 1.29 4.73
N GLU A 36 13.90 1.27 6.05
CA GLU A 36 15.12 0.97 6.84
C GLU A 36 15.68 -0.43 6.51
N ARG A 37 14.81 -1.38 6.15
CA ARG A 37 15.18 -2.73 5.74
C ARG A 37 15.53 -2.85 4.25
N GLY A 38 15.48 -1.76 3.50
CA GLY A 38 15.68 -1.76 2.05
C GLY A 38 14.58 -2.50 1.28
N ILE A 39 13.37 -2.59 1.85
CA ILE A 39 12.20 -3.16 1.19
C ILE A 39 11.52 -2.07 0.36
N PRO A 40 11.36 -2.25 -0.97
CA PRO A 40 10.66 -1.27 -1.79
C PRO A 40 9.20 -1.12 -1.39
N VAL A 41 8.75 0.13 -1.27
CA VAL A 41 7.35 0.50 -0.99
C VAL A 41 6.75 1.04 -2.27
N LEU A 42 5.70 0.40 -2.75
CA LEU A 42 5.02 0.77 -3.98
C LEU A 42 3.60 1.23 -3.67
N LEU A 43 3.13 2.28 -4.32
CA LEU A 43 1.72 2.70 -4.26
C LEU A 43 0.97 2.23 -5.50
N TRP A 44 -0.26 1.76 -5.33
CA TRP A 44 -1.13 1.34 -6.42
C TRP A 44 -2.52 1.92 -6.28
N SER A 45 -2.86 2.88 -7.14
CA SER A 45 -4.10 3.65 -6.98
C SER A 45 -5.01 3.57 -8.21
N ALA A 46 -6.31 3.45 -7.96
CA ALA A 46 -7.35 3.66 -8.98
C ALA A 46 -7.42 5.11 -9.47
N GLY A 47 -6.95 6.07 -8.67
CA GLY A 47 -6.84 7.48 -9.07
C GLY A 47 -5.66 7.81 -9.98
N GLY A 48 -4.75 6.87 -10.21
CA GLY A 48 -3.53 7.07 -11.00
C GLY A 48 -2.25 7.23 -10.17
N ASP A 49 -1.11 7.12 -10.84
CA ASP A 49 0.23 7.29 -10.27
C ASP A 49 0.52 8.74 -9.86
N ASP A 50 0.18 9.72 -10.71
CA ASP A 50 0.28 11.15 -10.38
C ASP A 50 -0.57 11.51 -9.15
N TYR A 51 -1.76 10.92 -9.06
CA TYR A 51 -2.64 11.06 -7.91
C TYR A 51 -1.99 10.49 -6.65
N ALA A 52 -1.50 9.24 -6.71
CA ALA A 52 -0.85 8.58 -5.58
C ALA A 52 0.36 9.37 -5.07
N TRP A 53 1.22 9.86 -5.98
CA TRP A 53 2.35 10.70 -5.61
C TRP A 53 1.93 12.02 -4.95
N ARG A 54 0.92 12.70 -5.50
CA ARG A 54 0.39 13.93 -4.90
C ARG A 54 -0.11 13.68 -3.48
N ARG A 55 -0.87 12.61 -3.27
CA ARG A 55 -1.38 12.20 -1.96
C ARG A 55 -0.27 11.84 -0.98
N ALA A 56 0.71 11.06 -1.41
CA ALA A 56 1.87 10.70 -0.60
C ALA A 56 2.66 11.94 -0.13
N ARG A 57 2.82 12.96 -1.00
CA ARG A 57 3.47 14.22 -0.63
C ARG A 57 2.64 15.01 0.37
N GLN A 58 1.33 15.13 0.15
CA GLN A 58 0.42 15.85 1.05
C GLN A 58 0.36 15.21 2.45
N ALA A 59 0.38 13.87 2.53
CA ALA A 59 0.42 13.13 3.79
C ALA A 59 1.83 13.06 4.41
N GLY A 60 2.85 13.58 3.73
CA GLY A 60 4.23 13.61 4.20
C GLY A 60 4.91 12.22 4.23
N ILE A 61 4.47 11.27 3.42
CA ILE A 61 5.03 9.91 3.33
C ILE A 61 5.82 9.66 2.05
N ALA A 62 5.90 10.65 1.15
CA ALA A 62 6.52 10.50 -0.17
C ALA A 62 7.98 10.03 -0.11
N GLU A 63 8.71 10.36 0.95
CA GLU A 63 10.10 9.92 1.13
C GLU A 63 10.23 8.40 1.32
N PHE A 64 9.19 7.71 1.76
CA PHE A 64 9.19 6.26 1.95
C PHE A 64 8.81 5.50 0.67
N VAL A 65 8.22 6.17 -0.31
CA VAL A 65 7.68 5.54 -1.52
C VAL A 65 8.78 5.38 -2.57
N THR A 66 8.93 4.16 -3.08
CA THR A 66 9.86 3.83 -4.18
C THR A 66 9.25 4.15 -5.54
N ALA A 67 7.99 3.76 -5.77
CA ALA A 67 7.27 4.06 -7.01
C ALA A 67 5.75 4.11 -6.78
N ALA A 68 5.03 4.72 -7.71
CA ALA A 68 3.57 4.71 -7.74
C ALA A 68 3.08 4.23 -9.11
N HIS A 69 1.97 3.53 -9.12
CA HIS A 69 1.39 2.91 -10.30
C HIS A 69 -0.13 3.09 -10.31
N VAL A 70 -0.69 3.09 -11.52
CA VAL A 70 -2.13 3.15 -11.76
C VAL A 70 -2.75 1.74 -11.81
N LYS A 71 -3.95 1.59 -11.24
CA LYS A 71 -4.84 0.44 -11.48
C LYS A 71 -5.52 0.63 -12.85
N ALA A 72 -4.85 0.25 -13.95
CA ALA A 72 -5.24 0.63 -15.31
C ALA A 72 -6.27 -0.29 -15.99
N GLY A 73 -6.51 -1.49 -15.46
CA GLY A 73 -7.41 -2.44 -16.11
C GLY A 73 -7.75 -3.62 -15.21
N ARG A 74 -8.78 -4.35 -15.61
CA ARG A 74 -9.25 -5.56 -14.94
C ARG A 74 -9.11 -6.79 -15.84
N ASP A 75 -8.88 -7.94 -15.23
CA ASP A 75 -8.87 -9.23 -15.92
C ASP A 75 -10.29 -9.75 -16.19
N GLY A 76 -10.40 -10.90 -16.85
CA GLY A 76 -11.68 -11.53 -17.15
C GLY A 76 -12.46 -12.04 -15.93
N ARG A 77 -11.87 -11.97 -14.72
CA ARG A 77 -12.52 -12.32 -13.44
C ARG A 77 -12.90 -11.08 -12.64
N GLY A 78 -12.59 -9.88 -13.16
CA GLY A 78 -12.86 -8.61 -12.49
C GLY A 78 -11.80 -8.18 -11.50
N HIS A 79 -10.65 -8.86 -11.41
CA HIS A 79 -9.53 -8.41 -10.58
C HIS A 79 -8.72 -7.34 -11.29
N TRP A 80 -8.11 -6.43 -10.56
CA TRP A 80 -7.11 -5.51 -11.08
C TRP A 80 -5.92 -6.27 -11.68
N VAL A 81 -5.39 -5.76 -12.79
CA VAL A 81 -4.18 -6.31 -13.42
C VAL A 81 -2.96 -5.58 -12.89
N LEU A 82 -2.01 -6.30 -12.31
CA LEU A 82 -0.75 -5.70 -11.86
C LEU A 82 -0.06 -4.94 -13.00
N PRO A 83 0.57 -3.79 -12.71
CA PRO A 83 1.41 -3.11 -13.68
C PRO A 83 2.59 -4.00 -14.07
N HIS A 84 3.22 -3.69 -15.21
CA HIS A 84 4.51 -4.29 -15.53
C HIS A 84 5.57 -3.71 -14.60
N LEU A 85 6.12 -4.56 -13.73
CA LEU A 85 7.07 -4.16 -12.69
C LEU A 85 8.46 -4.76 -12.98
N PRO A 86 9.55 -4.02 -12.71
CA PRO A 86 10.88 -4.61 -12.75
C PRO A 86 11.03 -5.69 -11.66
N PRO A 87 11.97 -6.64 -11.80
CA PRO A 87 12.09 -7.78 -10.90
C PRO A 87 12.16 -7.45 -9.40
N GLU A 88 12.84 -6.36 -9.04
CA GLU A 88 12.98 -5.85 -7.68
C GLU A 88 11.68 -5.29 -7.08
N HIS A 89 10.71 -4.93 -7.93
CA HIS A 89 9.42 -4.38 -7.54
C HIS A 89 8.30 -5.42 -7.58
N ILE A 90 8.59 -6.69 -7.88
CA ILE A 90 7.58 -7.74 -7.79
C ILE A 90 7.09 -7.82 -6.33
N PRO A 91 5.78 -7.63 -6.08
CA PRO A 91 5.23 -7.55 -4.74
C PRO A 91 5.31 -8.93 -4.06
N ALA A 92 5.98 -8.96 -2.91
CA ALA A 92 5.89 -10.06 -1.96
C ALA A 92 4.60 -9.95 -1.14
N VAL A 93 4.22 -8.72 -0.80
CA VAL A 93 3.02 -8.40 -0.01
C VAL A 93 2.22 -7.33 -0.74
N LEU A 94 0.89 -7.49 -0.76
CA LEU A 94 -0.07 -6.50 -1.24
C LEU A 94 -1.07 -6.20 -0.13
N VAL A 95 -1.18 -4.93 0.28
CA VAL A 95 -2.12 -4.46 1.30
C VAL A 95 -3.20 -3.60 0.65
N ASP A 96 -4.47 -3.99 0.80
CA ASP A 96 -5.61 -3.33 0.15
C ASP A 96 -6.88 -3.47 1.01
N ASP A 97 -7.76 -2.46 0.99
CA ASP A 97 -9.04 -2.48 1.70
C ASP A 97 -10.15 -3.22 0.92
N GLN A 98 -9.89 -3.54 -0.34
CA GLN A 98 -10.70 -4.38 -1.21
C GLN A 98 -9.91 -5.61 -1.70
N PRO A 99 -9.48 -6.51 -0.80
CA PRO A 99 -8.60 -7.64 -1.14
C PRO A 99 -9.23 -8.66 -2.09
N HIS A 100 -10.54 -8.61 -2.31
CA HIS A 100 -11.24 -9.46 -3.27
C HIS A 100 -11.15 -8.94 -4.72
N GLU A 101 -10.70 -7.69 -4.91
CA GLU A 101 -10.51 -7.10 -6.24
C GLU A 101 -9.08 -7.22 -6.76
N VAL A 102 -8.13 -7.68 -5.95
CA VAL A 102 -6.71 -7.66 -6.30
C VAL A 102 -6.24 -9.02 -6.83
N PRO A 103 -5.24 -9.06 -7.73
CA PRO A 103 -4.73 -10.30 -8.26
C PRO A 103 -3.89 -11.03 -7.19
N PRO A 104 -3.70 -12.36 -7.33
CA PRO A 104 -2.81 -13.08 -6.43
C PRO A 104 -1.36 -12.58 -6.59
N VAL A 105 -0.70 -12.36 -5.45
CA VAL A 105 0.75 -12.10 -5.33
C VAL A 105 1.35 -13.11 -4.35
N GLY A 106 2.51 -12.82 -3.75
CA GLY A 106 3.04 -13.63 -2.65
C GLY A 106 2.05 -13.76 -1.50
N GLU A 107 1.71 -12.63 -0.87
CA GLU A 107 0.71 -12.52 0.18
C GLU A 107 -0.21 -11.32 -0.06
N VAL A 108 -1.52 -11.52 0.10
CA VAL A 108 -2.52 -10.45 0.07
C VAL A 108 -3.07 -10.25 1.47
N ILE A 109 -2.87 -9.05 2.01
CA ILE A 109 -3.32 -8.66 3.34
C ILE A 109 -4.48 -7.68 3.19
N GLY A 110 -5.68 -8.16 3.50
CA GLY A 110 -6.88 -7.32 3.57
C GLY A 110 -6.90 -6.49 4.85
N VAL A 111 -7.15 -5.19 4.74
CA VAL A 111 -7.42 -4.31 5.90
C VAL A 111 -8.85 -3.78 5.85
N PRO A 112 -9.50 -3.47 6.98
CA PRO A 112 -10.76 -2.74 6.96
C PRO A 112 -10.57 -1.34 6.32
N PRO A 113 -11.57 -0.83 5.59
CA PRO A 113 -11.48 0.50 4.98
C PRO A 113 -11.32 1.59 6.04
N TYR A 114 -10.35 2.48 5.83
CA TYR A 114 -10.13 3.65 6.68
C TYR A 114 -11.04 4.79 6.24
N VAL A 115 -12.17 4.95 6.96
CA VAL A 115 -13.21 5.92 6.61
C VAL A 115 -13.15 7.13 7.56
N GLY A 116 -12.42 8.15 7.13
CA GLY A 116 -12.19 9.40 7.85
C GLY A 116 -11.17 9.30 9.00
N PRO A 117 -10.75 10.45 9.58
CA PRO A 117 -9.80 10.48 10.67
C PRO A 117 -10.30 9.69 11.90
N ASN A 118 -9.62 8.60 12.22
CA ASN A 118 -9.83 7.84 13.45
C ASN A 118 -8.48 7.57 14.14
N PRO A 119 -8.16 8.24 15.26
CA PRO A 119 -6.89 8.03 15.96
C PRO A 119 -6.81 6.70 16.71
N ARG A 120 -7.92 5.94 16.81
CA ARG A 120 -7.98 4.61 17.42
C ARG A 120 -7.97 3.48 16.41
N ASP A 121 -7.77 3.78 15.13
CA ASP A 121 -7.60 2.73 14.10
C ASP A 121 -6.31 1.95 14.39
N THR A 122 -6.41 0.62 14.40
CA THR A 122 -5.31 -0.30 14.70
C THR A 122 -5.06 -1.29 13.56
N ALA A 123 -5.64 -1.09 12.38
CA ALA A 123 -5.62 -2.10 11.32
C ALA A 123 -4.21 -2.41 10.80
N LEU A 124 -3.27 -1.47 10.92
CA LEU A 124 -1.88 -1.65 10.53
C LEU A 124 -0.99 -2.19 11.67
N ALA A 125 -1.52 -2.35 12.89
CA ALA A 125 -0.73 -2.74 14.06
C ALA A 125 -0.10 -4.13 13.89
N ALA A 126 -0.86 -5.11 13.40
CA ALA A 126 -0.36 -6.47 13.21
C ALA A 126 0.79 -6.54 12.18
N LEU A 127 0.73 -5.73 11.12
CA LEU A 127 1.76 -5.65 10.08
C LEU A 127 3.03 -4.99 10.64
N LEU A 128 2.87 -3.93 11.44
CA LEU A 128 3.99 -3.29 12.12
C LEU A 128 4.67 -4.25 13.11
N ASP A 129 3.90 -4.93 13.95
CA ASP A 129 4.42 -5.91 14.91
C ASP A 129 5.16 -7.06 14.20
N GLU A 130 4.63 -7.54 13.07
CA GLU A 130 5.29 -8.57 12.27
C GLU A 130 6.62 -8.09 11.69
N LEU A 131 6.62 -6.87 11.15
CA LEU A 131 7.84 -6.25 10.65
C LEU A 131 8.87 -6.19 11.78
N GLU A 132 8.50 -5.72 12.97
CA GLU A 132 9.39 -5.61 14.13
C GLU A 132 9.91 -6.95 14.65
N ARG A 133 9.10 -8.02 14.64
CA ARG A 133 9.55 -9.36 15.05
C ARG A 133 10.58 -9.97 14.12
N ASN A 134 10.55 -9.61 12.84
CA ASN A 134 11.49 -10.09 11.83
C ASN A 134 12.78 -9.24 11.76
N ARG A 135 13.14 -8.55 12.85
CA ARG A 135 14.34 -7.68 12.94
C ARG A 135 15.63 -8.45 13.22
#